data_AF-A0A7V1F6D9-F1
#
_entry.id   AF-A0A7V1F6D9-F1
#
_cell.length_a   1.000
_cell.length_b   1.000
_cell.length_c   1.000
_cell.angle_alpha   90.00
_cell.angle_beta   90.00
_cell.angle_gamma   90.00
#
_symmetry.space_group_name_H-M   'P 1'
#
loop_
_entity.id
_entity.type
_entity.pdbx_description
1 polymer ?
#
loop_
_entity_poly.entity_id
_entity_poly.type
_entity_poly.pdbx_seq_one_letter_code
_entity_poly.pdbx_strand_id
1 'polypeptide(L)'
;MKSTKTAGIIIIGNEILSGKVQDINSFYLACELRKLGVDVKRISVIPDEIDIIGREAVEFSEKYDYVFTSGGVGPTHDDVTMAGIAKGFGLNLIKNDAIKNILYSRYKDLINSAVLKMTEVPEGSEIDFREEMRFPVVSFKNIFIFPGIPEYLKNKFSIIKEKFRSPAFYLKRIYLNCHESNIAEILNAVVKEYEDVTFGSYPVLGKPGFRVIVTAEAKSEEPLTTALDELISRLPDDLIVRVE
;
A
#
# COMPACT_ATOMS: atom_id res chain seq x y z
N MET A 1 22.94 -4.31 -8.00
CA MET A 1 22.04 -4.10 -6.85
C MET A 1 20.68 -4.70 -7.18
N LYS A 2 20.02 -5.42 -6.26
CA LYS A 2 18.65 -5.91 -6.51
C LYS A 2 17.74 -4.68 -6.63
N SER A 3 17.04 -4.53 -7.76
CA SER A 3 16.07 -3.47 -7.97
C SER A 3 15.04 -3.48 -6.85
N THR A 4 14.77 -2.31 -6.26
CA THR A 4 13.72 -2.14 -5.25
C THR A 4 12.39 -2.59 -5.82
N LYS A 5 11.71 -3.50 -5.11
CA LYS A 5 10.37 -3.93 -5.49
C LYS A 5 9.38 -2.79 -5.33
N THR A 6 8.56 -2.58 -6.34
CA THR A 6 7.58 -1.50 -6.42
C THR A 6 6.17 -2.02 -6.20
N ALA A 7 5.29 -1.15 -5.68
CA ALA A 7 3.88 -1.46 -5.55
C ALA A 7 2.97 -0.31 -6.00
N GLY A 8 1.82 -0.67 -6.56
CA GLY A 8 0.68 0.22 -6.74
C GLY A 8 -0.49 -0.21 -5.85
N ILE A 9 -1.26 0.73 -5.33
CA ILE A 9 -2.46 0.48 -4.52
C ILE A 9 -3.67 1.07 -5.23
N ILE A 10 -4.74 0.29 -5.36
CA ILE A 10 -6.02 0.72 -5.94
C ILE A 10 -7.10 0.58 -4.86
N ILE A 11 -7.66 1.70 -4.43
CA ILE A 11 -8.80 1.75 -3.52
C ILE A 11 -10.07 1.93 -4.36
N ILE A 12 -11.03 1.05 -4.17
CA ILE A 12 -12.25 0.97 -4.97
C ILE A 12 -13.43 1.21 -4.03
N GLY A 13 -14.14 2.31 -4.23
CA GLY A 13 -15.29 2.64 -3.38
C GLY A 13 -15.78 4.07 -3.57
N ASN A 14 -17.04 4.21 -3.98
CA ASN A 14 -17.71 5.50 -4.13
C ASN A 14 -17.81 6.29 -2.81
N GLU A 15 -17.87 5.61 -1.67
CA GLU A 15 -17.89 6.19 -0.33
C GLU A 15 -16.57 6.91 0.03
N ILE A 16 -15.45 6.45 -0.53
CA ILE A 16 -14.15 7.11 -0.37
C ILE A 16 -14.12 8.38 -1.22
N LEU A 17 -14.52 8.29 -2.49
CA LEU A 17 -14.55 9.44 -3.41
C LEU A 17 -15.54 10.52 -2.97
N SER A 18 -16.66 10.14 -2.37
CA SER A 18 -17.64 11.07 -1.81
C SER A 18 -17.28 11.61 -0.43
N GLY A 19 -16.17 11.15 0.17
CA GLY A 19 -15.71 11.59 1.48
C GLY A 19 -16.57 11.11 2.66
N LYS A 20 -17.48 10.14 2.44
CA LYS A 20 -18.29 9.55 3.52
C LYS A 20 -17.45 8.69 4.45
N VAL A 21 -16.42 8.06 3.90
CA VAL A 21 -15.49 7.22 4.64
C VAL A 21 -14.07 7.70 4.32
N GLN A 22 -13.26 7.87 5.37
CA GLN A 22 -11.85 8.16 5.21
C GLN A 22 -11.12 6.88 4.80
N ASP A 23 -10.32 6.95 3.72
CA ASP A 23 -9.42 5.85 3.38
C ASP A 23 -8.30 5.73 4.43
N ILE A 24 -8.29 4.58 5.10
CA ILE A 24 -7.22 4.17 6.02
C ILE A 24 -6.49 2.91 5.54
N ASN A 25 -6.97 2.29 4.46
CA ASN A 25 -6.44 1.04 3.94
C ASN A 25 -5.18 1.29 3.13
N SER A 26 -5.17 2.31 2.27
CA SER A 26 -3.97 2.67 1.51
C SER A 26 -2.82 3.09 2.44
N PHE A 27 -3.12 3.86 3.48
CA PHE A 27 -2.15 4.26 4.50
C PHE A 27 -1.56 3.04 5.23
N TYR A 28 -2.42 2.12 5.67
CA TYR A 28 -1.97 0.88 6.33
C TYR A 28 -1.06 0.05 5.41
N LEU A 29 -1.48 -0.18 4.16
CA LEU A 29 -0.70 -0.93 3.18
C LEU A 29 0.64 -0.25 2.89
N ALA A 30 0.67 1.07 2.69
CA ALA A 30 1.90 1.81 2.47
C ALA A 30 2.87 1.66 3.65
N CYS A 31 2.37 1.76 4.88
CA CYS A 31 3.20 1.56 6.08
C CYS A 31 3.79 0.15 6.16
N GLU A 32 2.97 -0.89 5.94
CA GLU A 32 3.46 -2.27 6.05
C GLU A 32 4.38 -2.64 4.88
N LEU A 33 4.05 -2.24 3.65
CA LEU A 33 4.90 -2.48 2.48
C LEU A 33 6.26 -1.80 2.63
N ARG A 34 6.32 -0.58 3.19
CA ARG A 34 7.59 0.09 3.49
C ARG A 34 8.44 -0.73 4.47
N LYS A 35 7.86 -1.26 5.55
CA LYS A 35 8.55 -2.16 6.49
C LYS A 35 9.04 -3.45 5.84
N LEU A 36 8.36 -3.89 4.78
CA LEU A 36 8.74 -5.06 3.99
C LEU A 36 9.77 -4.72 2.89
N GLY A 37 10.25 -3.47 2.80
CA GLY A 37 11.22 -3.08 1.79
C GLY A 37 10.62 -2.88 0.39
N VAL A 38 9.30 -2.74 0.29
CA VAL A 38 8.57 -2.48 -0.97
C VAL A 38 8.24 -0.99 -1.07
N ASP A 39 8.47 -0.41 -2.24
CA ASP A 39 8.27 1.01 -2.51
C ASP A 39 6.92 1.26 -3.18
N VAL A 40 5.99 1.90 -2.47
CA VAL A 40 4.68 2.23 -3.03
C VAL A 40 4.84 3.47 -3.91
N LYS A 41 4.63 3.29 -5.21
CA LYS A 41 4.84 4.33 -6.24
C LYS A 41 3.58 5.12 -6.57
N ARG A 42 2.40 4.52 -6.43
CA ARG A 42 1.12 5.19 -6.70
C ARG A 42 0.00 4.58 -5.87
N ILE A 43 -0.86 5.46 -5.36
CA ILE A 43 -2.16 5.11 -4.79
C ILE A 43 -3.21 5.75 -5.71
N SER A 44 -4.18 4.97 -6.15
CA SER A 44 -5.31 5.43 -6.96
C SER A 44 -6.61 5.11 -6.24
N VAL A 45 -7.53 6.07 -6.20
CA VAL A 45 -8.86 5.90 -5.62
C VAL A 45 -9.87 6.05 -6.75
N ILE A 46 -10.68 5.01 -6.99
CA ILE A 46 -11.55 4.90 -8.17
C ILE A 46 -12.98 4.47 -7.77
N PRO A 47 -14.00 4.78 -8.58
CA PRO A 47 -15.37 4.37 -8.32
C PRO A 47 -15.57 2.87 -8.57
N ASP A 48 -16.71 2.35 -8.09
CA ASP A 48 -17.17 0.97 -8.31
C ASP A 48 -17.69 0.75 -9.75
N GLU A 49 -16.82 1.00 -10.75
CA GLU A 49 -17.15 0.90 -12.17
C GLU A 49 -16.24 -0.12 -12.88
N ILE A 50 -16.84 -1.14 -13.50
CA ILE A 50 -16.14 -2.28 -14.12
C ILE A 50 -15.05 -1.82 -15.10
N ASP A 51 -15.37 -0.87 -15.98
CA ASP A 51 -14.43 -0.38 -17.00
C ASP A 51 -13.25 0.39 -16.41
N ILE A 52 -13.50 1.17 -15.36
CA ILE A 52 -12.46 1.94 -14.68
C ILE A 52 -11.55 1.01 -13.90
N ILE A 53 -12.11 0.08 -13.14
CA ILE A 53 -11.37 -0.94 -12.39
C ILE A 53 -10.49 -1.77 -13.33
N GLY A 54 -11.06 -2.24 -14.45
CA GLY A 54 -10.31 -3.05 -15.41
C GLY A 54 -9.13 -2.32 -16.02
N ARG A 55 -9.32 -1.07 -16.45
CA ARG A 55 -8.25 -0.24 -17.01
C ARG A 55 -7.14 0.04 -15.98
N GLU A 56 -7.52 0.43 -14.76
CA GLU A 56 -6.54 0.74 -13.70
C GLU A 56 -5.76 -0.52 -13.29
N ALA A 57 -6.43 -1.67 -13.17
CA ALA A 57 -5.82 -2.95 -12.83
C ALA A 57 -4.77 -3.39 -13.86
N VAL A 58 -5.07 -3.25 -15.16
CA VAL A 58 -4.11 -3.56 -16.24
C VAL A 58 -2.91 -2.62 -16.17
N GLU A 59 -3.16 -1.30 -16.12
CA GLU A 59 -2.09 -0.29 -16.07
C GLU A 59 -1.15 -0.54 -14.88
N PHE A 60 -1.70 -0.79 -13.69
CA PHE A 60 -0.92 -1.01 -12.48
C PHE A 60 -0.15 -2.33 -12.54
N SER A 61 -0.76 -3.39 -13.06
CA SER A 61 -0.13 -4.71 -13.20
C SER A 61 1.09 -4.67 -14.11
N GLU A 62 1.05 -3.86 -15.17
CA GLU A 62 2.16 -3.67 -16.10
C GLU A 62 3.29 -2.78 -15.52
N LYS A 63 2.94 -1.79 -14.70
CA LYS A 63 3.91 -0.79 -14.20
C LYS A 63 4.63 -1.17 -12.92
N TYR A 64 4.04 -2.02 -12.07
CA TYR A 64 4.54 -2.28 -10.72
C TYR A 64 4.80 -3.77 -10.48
N ASP A 65 5.73 -4.10 -9.58
CA ASP A 65 5.98 -5.52 -9.23
C ASP A 65 4.78 -6.14 -8.51
N TYR A 66 4.07 -5.35 -7.69
CA TYR A 66 2.90 -5.78 -6.93
C TYR A 66 1.76 -4.76 -7.06
N VAL A 67 0.53 -5.24 -7.10
CA VAL A 67 -0.67 -4.40 -7.07
C VAL A 67 -1.57 -4.87 -5.94
N PHE A 68 -2.02 -3.95 -5.10
CA PHE A 68 -2.93 -4.24 -4.00
C PHE A 68 -4.26 -3.53 -4.25
N THR A 69 -5.36 -4.26 -4.30
CA THR A 69 -6.70 -3.65 -4.37
C THR A 69 -7.43 -3.76 -3.04
N SER A 70 -8.27 -2.79 -2.71
CA SER A 70 -9.15 -2.84 -1.54
C SER A 70 -10.52 -2.27 -1.88
N GLY A 71 -11.57 -3.07 -1.68
CA GLY A 71 -12.97 -2.68 -1.92
C GLY A 71 -13.63 -3.45 -3.05
N GLY A 72 -14.97 -3.39 -3.12
CA GLY A 72 -15.78 -3.97 -4.20
C GLY A 72 -15.76 -5.50 -4.34
N VAL A 73 -15.54 -6.25 -3.25
CA VAL A 73 -15.45 -7.75 -3.25
C VAL A 73 -16.53 -8.44 -2.41
N GLY A 74 -17.46 -7.68 -1.86
CA GLY A 74 -18.60 -8.18 -1.11
C GLY A 74 -19.70 -8.80 -1.99
N PRO A 75 -20.85 -9.10 -1.37
CA PRO A 75 -21.98 -9.75 -2.04
C PRO A 75 -22.93 -8.77 -2.73
N THR A 76 -22.76 -7.46 -2.57
CA THR A 76 -23.70 -6.43 -3.05
C THR A 76 -23.51 -6.11 -4.53
N HIS A 77 -24.45 -5.38 -5.13
CA HIS A 77 -24.53 -5.17 -6.58
C HIS A 77 -23.38 -4.30 -7.13
N ASP A 78 -22.93 -3.36 -6.31
CA ASP A 78 -21.79 -2.47 -6.48
C ASP A 78 -20.43 -3.15 -6.21
N ASP A 79 -20.40 -4.35 -5.62
CA ASP A 79 -19.16 -5.13 -5.51
C ASP A 79 -18.76 -5.73 -6.86
N VAL A 80 -17.98 -4.97 -7.64
CA VAL A 80 -17.62 -5.30 -9.02
C VAL A 80 -16.13 -5.44 -9.28
N THR A 81 -15.28 -5.50 -8.24
CA THR A 81 -13.81 -5.57 -8.38
C THR A 81 -13.35 -6.79 -9.17
N MET A 82 -13.88 -7.97 -8.86
CA MET A 82 -13.54 -9.21 -9.60
C MET A 82 -13.94 -9.10 -11.08
N ALA A 83 -15.13 -8.56 -11.34
CA ALA A 83 -15.65 -8.37 -12.70
C ALA A 83 -14.82 -7.35 -13.48
N GLY A 84 -14.43 -6.25 -12.85
CA GLY A 84 -13.57 -5.23 -13.42
C GLY A 84 -12.21 -5.79 -13.83
N ILE A 85 -11.55 -6.52 -12.92
CA ILE A 85 -10.27 -7.17 -13.20
C ILE A 85 -10.43 -8.18 -14.35
N ALA A 86 -11.45 -9.04 -14.32
CA ALA A 86 -11.69 -10.00 -15.40
C ALA A 86 -11.88 -9.29 -16.76
N LYS A 87 -12.72 -8.24 -16.81
CA LYS A 87 -12.95 -7.45 -18.04
C LYS A 87 -11.66 -6.80 -18.55
N GLY A 88 -10.88 -6.17 -17.66
CA GLY A 88 -9.64 -5.49 -18.02
C GLY A 88 -8.64 -6.41 -18.72
N PHE A 89 -8.53 -7.66 -18.25
CA PHE A 89 -7.64 -8.65 -18.85
C PHE A 89 -8.29 -9.51 -19.94
N GLY A 90 -9.55 -9.24 -20.33
CA GLY A 90 -10.25 -10.02 -21.35
C GLY A 90 -10.55 -11.46 -20.93
N LEU A 91 -10.85 -11.68 -19.65
CA LEU A 91 -11.05 -12.99 -19.03
C LEU A 91 -12.52 -13.23 -18.67
N ASN A 92 -12.87 -14.50 -18.54
CA ASN A 92 -14.15 -14.91 -17.97
C ASN A 92 -14.11 -14.83 -16.43
N LEU A 93 -15.27 -14.59 -15.83
CA LEU A 93 -15.49 -14.91 -14.42
C LEU A 93 -15.89 -16.38 -14.28
N ILE A 94 -15.20 -17.09 -13.40
CA ILE A 94 -15.47 -18.48 -13.08
C ILE A 94 -15.82 -18.63 -11.61
N LYS A 95 -16.68 -19.60 -11.29
CA LYS A 95 -16.95 -19.96 -9.89
C LYS A 95 -15.84 -20.87 -9.39
N ASN A 96 -15.20 -20.47 -8.30
CA ASN A 96 -14.11 -21.23 -7.71
C ASN A 96 -14.63 -22.21 -6.64
N ASP A 97 -14.41 -23.51 -6.86
CA ASP A 97 -14.88 -24.56 -5.95
C ASP A 97 -14.19 -24.53 -4.57
N ALA A 98 -12.93 -24.07 -4.49
CA ALA A 98 -12.25 -23.95 -3.20
C ALA A 98 -12.90 -22.86 -2.32
N ILE A 99 -13.19 -21.68 -2.89
CA ILE A 99 -13.94 -20.63 -2.20
C ILE A 99 -15.32 -21.15 -1.83
N LYS A 100 -16.01 -21.82 -2.75
CA LYS A 100 -17.33 -22.41 -2.53
C LYS A 100 -17.30 -23.35 -1.31
N ASN A 101 -16.37 -24.29 -1.25
CA ASN A 101 -16.24 -25.22 -0.12
C ASN A 101 -15.99 -24.51 1.22
N ILE A 102 -15.15 -23.46 1.22
CA ILE A 102 -14.93 -22.63 2.41
C ILE A 102 -16.24 -21.96 2.85
N LEU A 103 -17.02 -21.40 1.90
CA LEU A 103 -18.31 -20.77 2.21
C LEU A 103 -19.32 -21.78 2.75
N TYR A 104 -19.46 -22.96 2.14
CA TYR A 104 -20.37 -24.02 2.62
C TYR A 104 -20.02 -24.49 4.03
N SER A 105 -18.72 -24.63 4.34
CA SER A 105 -18.29 -25.04 5.68
C SER A 105 -18.66 -24.04 6.78
N ARG A 106 -18.73 -22.73 6.43
CA ARG A 106 -18.92 -21.63 7.39
C ARG A 106 -20.35 -21.11 7.46
N TYR A 107 -21.01 -20.95 6.32
CA TYR A 107 -22.34 -20.34 6.24
C TYR A 107 -23.46 -21.38 6.24
N LYS A 108 -23.17 -22.66 5.96
CA LYS A 108 -24.15 -23.75 5.92
C LYS A 108 -25.45 -23.32 5.21
N ASP A 109 -26.55 -23.22 5.95
CA ASP A 109 -27.90 -22.92 5.46
C ASP A 109 -28.10 -21.46 5.03
N LEU A 110 -27.12 -20.57 5.29
CA LEU A 110 -27.18 -19.14 4.95
C LEU A 110 -26.67 -18.83 3.54
N ILE A 111 -26.38 -19.84 2.72
CA ILE A 111 -25.93 -19.63 1.34
C ILE A 111 -27.09 -19.21 0.46
N ASN A 112 -26.95 -18.03 -0.16
CA ASN A 112 -27.83 -17.49 -1.18
C ASN A 112 -27.04 -17.07 -2.42
N SER A 113 -27.72 -16.57 -3.45
CA SER A 113 -27.09 -16.11 -4.70
C SER A 113 -26.02 -15.03 -4.47
N ALA A 114 -26.22 -14.11 -3.53
CA ALA A 114 -25.28 -13.05 -3.21
C ALA A 114 -24.00 -13.61 -2.54
N VAL A 115 -24.13 -14.65 -1.71
CA VAL A 115 -22.97 -15.38 -1.17
C VAL A 115 -22.22 -16.15 -2.26
N LEU A 116 -22.95 -16.76 -3.20
CA LEU A 116 -22.35 -17.47 -4.34
C LEU A 116 -21.63 -16.53 -5.30
N LYS A 117 -22.05 -15.25 -5.42
CA LYS A 117 -21.33 -14.23 -6.18
C LYS A 117 -19.88 -14.08 -5.69
N MET A 118 -19.63 -14.20 -4.38
CA MET A 118 -18.28 -14.12 -3.81
C MET A 118 -17.38 -15.32 -4.19
N THR A 119 -17.92 -16.35 -4.85
CA THR A 119 -17.11 -17.44 -5.44
C THR A 119 -16.59 -17.11 -6.83
N GLU A 120 -17.08 -16.04 -7.45
CA GLU A 120 -16.69 -15.63 -8.79
C GLU A 120 -15.35 -14.90 -8.76
N VAL A 121 -14.39 -15.43 -9.52
CA VAL A 121 -13.04 -14.88 -9.66
C VAL A 121 -12.64 -14.85 -11.13
N PRO A 122 -11.71 -13.96 -11.54
CA PRO A 122 -11.13 -14.02 -12.87
C PRO A 122 -10.51 -15.39 -13.14
N GLU A 123 -10.69 -15.92 -14.35
CA GLU A 123 -10.03 -17.14 -14.79
C GLU A 123 -8.50 -17.03 -14.62
N GLY A 124 -7.87 -18.09 -14.07
CA GLY A 124 -6.44 -18.09 -13.75
C GLY A 124 -6.08 -17.41 -12.42
N SER A 125 -7.07 -17.06 -11.58
CA SER A 125 -6.80 -16.58 -10.22
C SER A 125 -6.26 -17.68 -9.31
N GLU A 126 -5.32 -17.30 -8.45
CA GLU A 126 -4.80 -18.09 -7.34
C GLU A 126 -5.58 -17.79 -6.05
N ILE A 127 -5.82 -18.85 -5.26
CA ILE A 127 -6.57 -18.77 -4.01
C ILE A 127 -5.63 -19.11 -2.86
N ASP A 128 -5.27 -18.09 -2.07
CA ASP A 128 -4.44 -18.27 -0.89
C ASP A 128 -5.32 -18.35 0.37
N PHE A 129 -5.49 -19.55 0.88
CA PHE A 129 -6.23 -19.82 2.11
C PHE A 129 -5.30 -20.32 3.21
N ARG A 130 -5.52 -19.81 4.42
CA ARG A 130 -4.87 -20.25 5.67
C ARG A 130 -5.95 -20.45 6.72
N GLU A 131 -5.72 -21.34 7.67
CA GLU A 131 -6.73 -21.77 8.64
C GLU A 131 -7.29 -20.59 9.47
N GLU A 132 -6.44 -19.61 9.75
CA GLU A 132 -6.74 -18.40 10.51
C GLU A 132 -7.62 -17.40 9.72
N MET A 133 -7.74 -17.56 8.40
CA MET A 133 -8.49 -16.63 7.57
C MET A 133 -9.97 -16.97 7.53
N ARG A 134 -10.84 -15.95 7.63
CA ARG A 134 -12.29 -16.10 7.39
C ARG A 134 -12.65 -16.27 5.91
N PHE A 135 -11.83 -15.76 5.01
CA PHE A 135 -11.98 -15.90 3.56
C PHE A 135 -10.59 -15.86 2.93
N PRO A 136 -10.35 -16.57 1.81
CA PRO A 136 -9.05 -16.55 1.16
C PRO A 136 -8.68 -15.17 0.63
N VAL A 137 -7.39 -14.94 0.43
CA VAL A 137 -6.91 -13.88 -0.47
C VAL A 137 -6.96 -14.42 -1.89
N VAL A 138 -7.59 -13.68 -2.78
CA VAL A 138 -7.58 -13.99 -4.22
C VAL A 138 -6.50 -13.14 -4.86
N SER A 139 -5.69 -13.74 -5.72
CA SER A 139 -4.73 -13.00 -6.53
C SER A 139 -4.81 -13.40 -7.99
N PHE A 140 -4.54 -12.46 -8.88
CA PHE A 140 -4.44 -12.68 -10.31
C PHE A 140 -3.18 -11.98 -10.83
N LYS A 141 -2.26 -12.72 -11.46
CA LYS A 141 -0.90 -12.24 -11.77
C LYS A 141 -0.24 -11.65 -10.51
N ASN A 142 0.15 -10.38 -10.54
CA ASN A 142 0.72 -9.63 -9.43
C ASN A 142 -0.30 -8.79 -8.65
N ILE A 143 -1.60 -8.99 -8.89
CA ILE A 143 -2.70 -8.25 -8.24
C ILE A 143 -3.22 -9.07 -7.06
N PHE A 144 -3.18 -8.49 -5.86
CA PHE A 144 -3.68 -9.08 -4.61
C PHE A 144 -4.94 -8.33 -4.17
N ILE A 145 -6.04 -9.07 -4.05
CA ILE A 145 -7.37 -8.50 -3.95
C ILE A 145 -7.88 -8.60 -2.50
N PHE A 146 -8.10 -7.44 -1.86
CA PHE A 146 -8.52 -7.34 -0.46
C PHE A 146 -9.92 -6.74 -0.31
N PRO A 147 -10.61 -7.07 0.80
CA PRO A 147 -11.86 -6.40 1.16
C PRO A 147 -11.65 -4.92 1.51
N GLY A 148 -12.72 -4.14 1.37
CA GLY A 148 -12.74 -2.72 1.79
C GLY A 148 -12.80 -2.53 3.30
N ILE A 149 -13.30 -3.52 4.04
CA ILE A 149 -13.38 -3.46 5.51
C ILE A 149 -11.94 -3.51 6.10
N PRO A 150 -11.50 -2.46 6.83
CA PRO A 150 -10.10 -2.35 7.26
C PRO A 150 -9.61 -3.51 8.13
N GLU A 151 -10.46 -4.01 9.03
CA GLU A 151 -10.12 -5.14 9.89
C GLU A 151 -9.83 -6.41 9.08
N TYR A 152 -10.63 -6.67 8.05
CA TYR A 152 -10.45 -7.84 7.20
C TYR A 152 -9.23 -7.72 6.31
N LEU A 153 -8.95 -6.52 5.78
CA LEU A 153 -7.73 -6.27 5.03
C LEU A 153 -6.50 -6.48 5.92
N LYS A 154 -6.46 -5.86 7.10
CA LYS A 154 -5.32 -5.96 8.04
C LYS A 154 -5.06 -7.40 8.44
N ASN A 155 -6.10 -8.14 8.81
CA ASN A 155 -5.98 -9.55 9.17
C ASN A 155 -5.40 -10.37 8.01
N LYS A 156 -6.01 -10.31 6.82
CA LYS A 156 -5.55 -11.06 5.64
C LYS A 156 -4.13 -10.69 5.24
N PHE A 157 -3.82 -9.40 5.16
CA PHE A 157 -2.50 -8.92 4.76
C PHE A 157 -1.44 -9.39 5.74
N SER A 158 -1.70 -9.29 7.06
CA SER A 158 -0.75 -9.72 8.09
C SER A 158 -0.32 -11.18 7.98
N ILE A 159 -1.20 -12.05 7.48
CA ILE A 159 -0.93 -13.49 7.32
C ILE A 159 -0.04 -13.76 6.10
N ILE A 160 -0.19 -12.98 5.03
CA ILE A 160 0.53 -13.23 3.77
C ILE A 160 1.73 -12.31 3.53
N LYS A 161 1.91 -11.28 4.37
CA LYS A 161 2.82 -10.16 4.10
C LYS A 161 4.28 -10.56 3.86
N GLU A 162 4.74 -11.65 4.47
CA GLU A 162 6.13 -12.10 4.36
C GLU A 162 6.49 -12.52 2.92
N LYS A 163 5.50 -12.81 2.06
CA LYS A 163 5.69 -13.05 0.63
C LYS A 163 6.26 -11.83 -0.11
N PHE A 164 6.04 -10.63 0.41
CA PHE A 164 6.46 -9.37 -0.22
C PHE A 164 7.79 -8.86 0.31
N ARG A 165 8.44 -9.57 1.25
CA ARG A 165 9.65 -9.09 1.89
C ARG A 165 10.79 -8.94 0.87
N SER A 166 11.35 -7.75 0.88
CA SER A 166 12.46 -7.26 0.08
C SER A 166 13.49 -6.61 1.03
N PRO A 167 14.76 -6.35 0.63
CA PRO A 167 15.71 -5.66 1.49
C PRO A 167 15.11 -4.37 2.08
N ALA A 168 15.24 -4.23 3.40
CA ALA A 168 14.60 -3.17 4.16
C ALA A 168 15.07 -1.77 3.74
N PHE A 169 14.27 -0.77 4.08
CA PHE A 169 14.71 0.62 4.07
C PHE A 169 15.26 0.98 5.45
N TYR A 170 16.34 1.75 5.47
CA TYR A 170 16.89 2.37 6.66
C TYR A 170 16.33 3.79 6.75
N LEU A 171 15.72 4.15 7.87
CA LEU A 171 15.11 5.47 8.10
C LEU A 171 15.79 6.17 9.27
N LYS A 172 16.16 7.42 9.07
CA LYS A 172 16.66 8.34 10.09
C LYS A 172 15.83 9.62 10.14
N ARG A 173 15.73 10.24 11.31
CA ARG A 173 14.98 11.47 11.54
C ARG A 173 15.80 12.49 12.29
N ILE A 174 15.74 13.74 11.85
CA ILE A 174 16.30 14.89 12.56
C ILE A 174 15.14 15.78 12.98
N TYR A 175 15.09 16.13 14.26
CA TYR A 175 14.11 17.04 14.82
C TYR A 175 14.76 18.40 14.98
N LEU A 176 14.15 19.43 14.36
CA LEU A 176 14.72 20.76 14.28
C LEU A 176 13.80 21.81 14.90
N ASN A 177 14.38 22.80 15.58
CA ASN A 177 13.66 23.94 16.15
C ASN A 177 13.78 25.20 15.28
N CYS A 178 13.49 25.07 13.99
CA CYS A 178 13.54 26.15 13.01
C CYS A 178 12.30 26.17 12.11
N HIS A 179 12.20 27.16 11.21
CA HIS A 179 11.26 27.08 10.10
C HIS A 179 11.89 26.32 8.93
N GLU A 180 11.06 25.65 8.13
CA GLU A 180 11.52 24.89 6.97
C GLU A 180 12.34 25.74 5.98
N SER A 181 11.97 27.01 5.81
CA SER A 181 12.71 27.96 4.99
C SER A 181 14.15 28.21 5.46
N ASN A 182 14.46 28.01 6.75
CA ASN A 182 15.81 28.18 7.26
C ASN A 182 16.78 27.09 6.80
N ILE A 183 16.26 25.91 6.45
CA ILE A 183 17.07 24.73 6.10
C ILE A 183 16.91 24.31 4.64
N ALA A 184 15.98 24.93 3.91
CA ALA A 184 15.62 24.51 2.55
C ALA A 184 16.81 24.52 1.58
N GLU A 185 17.65 25.55 1.61
CA GLU A 185 18.83 25.63 0.73
C GLU A 185 19.86 24.54 1.04
N ILE A 186 20.14 24.32 2.34
CA ILE A 186 21.06 23.28 2.82
C ILE A 186 20.53 21.90 2.43
N LEU A 187 19.25 21.63 2.70
CA LEU A 187 18.60 20.37 2.38
C LEU A 187 18.63 20.09 0.88
N ASN A 188 18.31 21.09 0.05
CA ASN A 188 18.33 20.96 -1.41
C ASN A 188 19.73 20.70 -1.96
N ALA A 189 20.78 21.22 -1.32
CA ALA A 189 22.16 20.92 -1.71
C ALA A 189 22.51 19.46 -1.43
N VAL A 190 22.21 18.96 -0.22
CA VAL A 190 22.47 17.56 0.16
C VAL A 190 21.67 16.59 -0.70
N VAL A 191 20.38 16.87 -0.97
CA VAL A 191 19.54 16.04 -1.85
C VAL A 191 20.16 15.84 -3.24
N LYS A 192 20.84 16.86 -3.79
CA LYS A 192 21.51 16.76 -5.10
C LYS A 192 22.79 15.95 -5.06
N GLU A 193 23.47 15.91 -3.92
CA GLU A 193 24.74 15.19 -3.75
C GLU A 193 24.53 13.71 -3.45
N TYR A 194 23.40 13.35 -2.82
CA TYR A 194 23.09 11.99 -2.37
C TYR A 194 21.79 11.47 -3.00
N GLU A 195 21.82 11.22 -4.32
CA GLU A 195 20.65 10.77 -5.08
C GLU A 195 20.06 9.41 -4.61
N ASP A 196 20.89 8.57 -3.97
CA ASP A 196 20.48 7.27 -3.40
C ASP A 196 19.75 7.39 -2.05
N VAL A 197 19.65 8.60 -1.49
CA VAL A 197 18.98 8.89 -0.22
C VAL A 197 17.78 9.79 -0.48
N THR A 198 16.60 9.30 -0.08
CA THR A 198 15.36 10.09 -0.15
C THR A 198 15.25 10.95 1.11
N PHE A 199 15.17 12.26 0.93
CA PHE A 199 14.89 13.19 2.02
C PHE A 199 13.45 13.69 1.98
N GLY A 200 12.88 13.95 3.17
CA GLY A 200 11.58 14.59 3.35
C GLY A 200 11.66 15.63 4.47
N SER A 201 10.90 16.71 4.35
CA SER A 201 10.81 17.77 5.36
C SER A 201 9.34 18.01 5.72
N TYR A 202 9.04 18.01 7.01
CA TYR A 202 7.67 18.06 7.52
C TYR A 202 7.56 19.10 8.65
N PRO A 203 6.94 20.26 8.39
CA PRO A 203 6.58 21.21 9.43
C PRO A 203 5.58 20.60 10.43
N VAL A 204 5.78 20.87 11.71
CA VAL A 204 4.95 20.37 12.80
C VAL A 204 4.36 21.56 13.57
N LEU A 205 3.04 21.66 13.55
CA LEU A 205 2.30 22.70 14.26
C LEU A 205 1.90 22.23 15.66
N GLY A 206 1.95 23.15 16.63
CA GLY A 206 1.37 22.93 17.96
C GLY A 206 2.10 21.95 18.88
N LYS A 207 3.28 21.43 18.50
CA LYS A 207 4.14 20.65 19.39
C LYS A 207 5.24 21.53 20.00
N PRO A 208 5.32 21.65 21.34
CA PRO A 208 6.47 22.30 21.97
C PRO A 208 7.72 21.42 21.82
N GLY A 209 8.86 22.06 21.54
CA GLY A 209 10.18 21.43 21.53
C GLY A 209 10.82 21.22 20.15
N PHE A 210 10.06 21.11 19.07
CA PHE A 210 10.58 21.10 17.69
C PHE A 210 9.49 21.56 16.71
N ARG A 211 9.91 22.06 15.55
CA ARG A 211 9.03 22.68 14.54
C ARG A 211 9.11 22.00 13.18
N VAL A 212 10.19 21.30 12.88
CA VAL A 212 10.38 20.57 11.63
C VAL A 212 10.93 19.18 11.94
N ILE A 213 10.45 18.18 11.21
CA ILE A 213 11.05 16.85 11.14
C ILE A 213 11.62 16.68 9.75
N VAL A 214 12.93 16.45 9.66
CA VAL A 214 13.56 15.97 8.42
C VAL A 214 13.72 14.47 8.51
N THR A 215 13.34 13.75 7.46
CA THR A 215 13.54 12.30 7.33
C THR A 215 14.56 12.03 6.23
N ALA A 216 15.49 11.12 6.46
CA ALA A 216 16.41 10.60 5.44
C ALA A 216 16.23 9.08 5.35
N GLU A 217 16.15 8.54 4.14
CA GLU A 217 15.91 7.12 3.96
C GLU A 217 16.69 6.54 2.77
N ALA A 218 17.25 5.34 2.94
CA ALA A 218 17.97 4.64 1.88
C ALA A 218 17.86 3.12 1.98
N LYS A 219 18.33 2.40 0.96
CA LYS A 219 18.43 0.92 0.94
C LYS A 219 19.67 0.36 1.60
N SER A 220 20.65 1.21 1.91
CA SER A 220 21.88 0.85 2.61
C SER A 220 22.13 1.86 3.71
N GLU A 221 22.63 1.37 4.84
CA GLU A 221 22.91 2.19 6.03
C GLU A 221 24.09 3.14 5.82
N GLU A 222 25.09 2.74 5.04
CA GLU A 222 26.30 3.52 4.79
C GLU A 222 26.05 4.85 4.04
N PRO A 223 25.39 4.87 2.86
CA PRO A 223 25.07 6.13 2.18
C PRO A 223 24.07 6.97 2.98
N LEU A 224 23.15 6.33 3.72
CA LEU A 224 22.23 7.06 4.61
C LEU A 224 22.99 7.80 5.71
N THR A 225 23.90 7.10 6.40
CA THR A 225 24.68 7.67 7.50
C THR A 225 25.55 8.80 6.99
N THR A 226 26.22 8.58 5.85
CA THR A 226 27.07 9.61 5.22
C THR A 226 26.27 10.86 4.85
N ALA A 227 25.10 10.70 4.21
CA ALA A 227 24.26 11.82 3.82
C ALA A 227 23.65 12.54 5.03
N LEU A 228 23.32 11.80 6.09
CA LEU A 228 22.80 12.36 7.34
C LEU A 228 23.87 13.18 8.07
N ASP A 229 25.09 12.65 8.19
CA ASP A 229 26.22 13.33 8.81
C ASP A 229 26.59 14.61 8.06
N GLU A 230 26.53 14.57 6.72
CA GLU A 230 26.74 15.75 5.88
C GLU A 230 25.62 16.80 6.04
N LEU A 231 24.36 16.36 6.17
CA LEU A 231 23.27 17.28 6.46
C LEU A 231 23.45 17.91 7.85
N ILE A 232 23.82 17.12 8.86
CA ILE A 232 24.05 17.60 10.22
C ILE A 232 25.21 18.59 10.26
N SER A 233 26.31 18.33 9.55
CA SER A 233 27.50 19.21 9.54
C SER A 233 27.23 20.59 8.92
N ARG A 234 26.25 20.68 8.00
CA ARG A 234 25.83 21.94 7.35
C ARG A 234 24.75 22.70 8.13
N LEU A 235 24.06 22.02 9.06
CA LEU A 235 23.02 22.65 9.88
C LEU A 235 23.66 23.37 11.08
N PRO A 236 23.14 24.54 11.49
CA PRO A 236 23.57 25.14 12.75
C PRO A 236 23.17 24.26 13.95
N ASP A 237 24.13 23.99 14.85
CA ASP A 237 23.96 23.08 15.99
C ASP A 237 22.79 23.46 16.91
N ASP A 238 22.51 24.75 17.06
CA ASP A 238 21.43 25.28 17.90
C ASP A 238 20.03 24.98 17.36
N LEU A 239 19.93 24.60 16.08
CA LEU A 239 18.66 24.17 15.47
C LEU A 239 18.36 22.71 15.73
N ILE A 240 19.37 21.88 16.04
CA ILE A 240 19.20 20.43 16.17
C ILE A 240 18.72 20.08 17.57
N VAL A 241 17.51 19.54 17.66
CA VAL A 241 16.90 19.11 18.94
C VAL A 241 17.34 17.69 19.28
N ARG A 242 17.26 16.78 18.31
CA ARG A 242 17.74 15.38 18.43
C ARG A 242 17.74 14.68 17.07
N VAL A 243 18.42 13.53 17.00
CA VAL A 243 18.50 12.62 15.85
C VAL A 243 18.07 11.22 16.28
N GLU A 244 17.26 10.54 15.47
CA GLU A 244 16.75 9.17 15.67
C GLU A 244 17.10 8.28 14.48
#